data_AF-B7IYP3-F1
#
_entry.id   AF-B7IYP3-F1
#
_cell.length_a   1.000
_cell.length_b   1.000
_cell.length_c   1.000
_cell.angle_alpha   90.00
_cell.angle_beta   90.00
_cell.angle_gamma   90.00
#
_symmetry.space_group_name_H-M   'P 1'
#
loop_
_entity.id
_entity.type
_entity.pdbx_description
1 polymer ?
#
loop_
_entity_poly.entity_id
_entity_poly.type
_entity_poly.pdbx_seq_one_letter_code
_entity_poly.pdbx_strand_id
1 'polypeptide(L)' 'MILTNKRLFFYGPDVSNNPIFEEYSFAKISNLKEQKRLFNNQIVFMYDNEWKKIKHIQTNDVSSLVQKIHEQISK' A
#
# COMPACT_ATOMS: atom_id res chain seq x y z
N MET A 1 -5.44 -6.49 2.79
CA MET A 1 -4.44 -6.28 1.71
C MET A 1 -4.09 -7.63 1.12
N ILE A 2 -4.10 -7.75 -0.21
CA ILE A 2 -3.72 -8.99 -0.92
C ILE A 2 -2.62 -8.64 -1.93
N LEU A 3 -1.56 -9.43 -1.92
CA LEU A 3 -0.47 -9.37 -2.90
C LEU A 3 -0.62 -10.55 -3.86
N THR A 4 -0.67 -10.26 -5.15
CA THR A 4 -0.56 -11.28 -6.20
C THR A 4 0.84 -11.23 -6.81
N ASN A 5 1.05 -11.94 -7.92
CA ASN A 5 2.29 -11.84 -8.69
C ASN A 5 2.42 -10.54 -9.50
N LYS A 6 1.32 -9.84 -9.79
CA LYS A 6 1.32 -8.65 -10.67
C LYS A 6 0.67 -7.41 -10.07
N ARG A 7 -0.19 -7.60 -9.07
CA ARG A 7 -1.06 -6.56 -8.54
C ARG A 7 -1.17 -6.62 -7.02
N LEU A 8 -1.38 -5.44 -6.46
CA LEU A 8 -1.65 -5.19 -5.06
C LEU A 8 -3.09 -4.71 -4.90
N PHE A 9 -3.83 -5.36 -4.01
CA PHE A 9 -5.22 -5.04 -3.72
C PHE A 9 -5.37 -4.54 -2.29
N PHE A 10 -6.08 -3.43 -2.15
CA PHE A 10 -6.57 -2.93 -0.87
C PHE A 10 -8.07 -3.00 -0.85
N TYR A 11 -8.59 -3.68 0.16
CA TYR A 11 -10.02 -3.77 0.41
C TYR A 11 -10.26 -3.59 1.91
N GLY A 12 -11.34 -2.90 2.26
CA GLY A 12 -11.72 -2.66 3.65
C GLY A 12 -12.53 -1.37 3.80
N PRO A 13 -13.09 -1.11 4.98
CA PRO A 13 -13.82 0.12 5.25
C PRO A 13 -12.87 1.33 5.36
N ASP A 14 -13.33 2.49 4.90
CA ASP A 14 -12.72 3.79 5.19
C ASP A 14 -13.07 4.28 6.62
N VAL A 15 -12.62 5.50 6.97
CA VAL A 15 -12.95 6.12 8.27
C VAL A 15 -14.44 6.35 8.51
N SER A 16 -15.24 6.36 7.45
CA SER A 16 -16.69 6.53 7.46
C SER A 16 -17.43 5.21 7.25
N ASN A 17 -16.73 4.06 7.34
CA ASN A 17 -17.24 2.71 7.06
C ASN A 17 -17.72 2.47 5.62
N ASN A 18 -17.36 3.31 4.67
CA ASN A 18 -17.62 3.04 3.26
C ASN A 18 -16.66 1.95 2.76
N PRO A 19 -17.13 1.00 1.93
CA PRO A 19 -16.24 0.01 1.34
C PRO A 19 -15.26 0.69 0.38
N ILE A 20 -13.97 0.49 0.61
CA ILE A 20 -12.90 0.79 -0.33
C ILE A 20 -12.50 -0.50 -1.02
N PHE A 21 -12.35 -0.41 -2.34
CA PHE A 21 -11.61 -1.37 -3.15
C PHE A 21 -10.68 -0.62 -4.09
N GLU A 22 -9.37 -0.80 -3.91
CA GLU A 22 -8.33 -0.20 -4.72
C GLU A 22 -7.39 -1.28 -5.26
N GLU A 23 -6.98 -1.10 -6.50
CA GLU A 23 -6.10 -2.02 -7.21
C GLU A 23 -4.92 -1.27 -7.83
N TYR A 24 -3.72 -1.82 -7.63
CA TYR A 24 -2.48 -1.24 -8.12
C TYR A 24 -1.62 -2.29 -8.80
N SER A 25 -1.36 -2.11 -10.10
CA SER A 25 -0.35 -2.90 -10.82
C SER A 25 1.06 -2.55 -10.36
N PHE A 26 1.88 -3.55 -10.03
CA PHE A 26 3.26 -3.31 -9.56
C PHE A 26 4.11 -2.56 -10.59
N ALA A 27 3.92 -2.83 -11.88
CA ALA A 27 4.63 -2.16 -12.98
C ALA A 27 4.44 -0.64 -13.03
N LYS A 28 3.43 -0.09 -12.35
CA LYS A 28 3.11 1.33 -12.31
C LYS A 28 3.44 1.98 -10.96
N ILE A 29 3.87 1.19 -9.99
CA ILE A 29 4.24 1.67 -8.66
C ILE A 29 5.70 2.13 -8.70
N SER A 30 5.96 3.33 -8.22
CA SER A 30 7.32 3.83 -7.97
C SER A 30 7.38 4.60 -6.66
N ASN A 31 8.59 4.93 -6.20
CA ASN A 31 8.84 5.72 -5.00
C ASN A 31 8.09 5.19 -3.74
N LEU A 32 7.95 3.86 -3.66
CA LEU A 32 7.34 3.17 -2.53
C LEU A 32 8.17 3.38 -1.26
N LYS A 33 7.50 3.74 -0.17
CA LYS A 33 8.12 3.87 1.15
C LYS A 33 7.10 3.71 2.28
N GLU A 34 7.62 3.33 3.44
CA GLU A 34 6.94 3.53 4.70
C GLU A 34 7.04 5.01 5.10
N GLN A 35 5.91 5.61 5.45
CA GLN A 35 5.86 6.90 6.12
C GLN A 35 5.51 6.68 7.60
N LYS A 36 6.51 6.82 8.47
CA LYS A 36 6.34 6.73 9.92
C LYS A 36 5.54 7.92 10.45
N ARG A 37 4.59 7.66 11.35
CA ARG A 37 3.85 8.69 12.10
C ARG A 37 3.75 8.30 13.56
N LEU A 38 3.41 9.27 14.42
CA LEU A 38 3.26 9.07 15.86
C LEU A 38 2.26 7.95 16.24
N PHE A 39 1.20 7.75 15.45
CA PHE A 39 0.12 6.83 15.81
C PHE A 39 -0.22 5.79 14.73
N ASN A 40 0.17 6.01 13.48
CA ASN A 40 -0.15 5.11 12.37
C ASN A 40 0.86 5.22 11.22
N ASN A 41 1.72 4.22 11.09
CA ASN A 41 2.60 4.14 9.93
C ASN A 41 1.76 3.90 8.66
N GLN A 42 2.18 4.52 7.56
CA GLN A 42 1.45 4.53 6.31
C GLN A 42 2.33 3.96 5.21
N ILE A 43 1.73 3.37 4.19
CA ILE A 43 2.42 3.05 2.94
C ILE A 43 2.12 4.16 1.94
N VAL A 44 3.17 4.72 1.35
CA VAL A 44 3.07 5.81 0.38
C VAL A 44 3.85 5.44 -0.87
N PHE A 45 3.26 5.68 -2.02
CA PHE A 45 3.89 5.39 -3.31
C PHE A 45 3.31 6.30 -4.40
N MET A 46 4.07 6.43 -5.48
CA MET A 46 3.60 6.97 -6.74
C MET A 46 2.93 5.86 -7.54
N TYR A 47 1.78 6.16 -8.15
CA TYR A 47 1.13 5.27 -9.10
C TYR A 47 0.82 6.03 -10.39
N ASP A 48 1.43 5.61 -11.50
CA ASP A 48 1.53 6.38 -12.75
C ASP A 48 2.16 7.77 -12.51
N ASN A 49 1.36 8.76 -12.06
CA ASN A 49 1.80 10.11 -11.71
C ASN A 49 1.09 10.69 -10.47
N GLU A 50 0.39 9.86 -9.70
CA GLU A 50 -0.36 10.29 -8.52
C GLU A 50 0.20 9.67 -7.24
N TRP A 51 0.33 10.50 -6.20
CA TRP A 51 0.65 10.01 -4.87
C TRP A 51 -0.55 9.28 -4.27
N LYS A 52 -0.36 7.99 -3.98
CA LYS A 52 -1.31 7.17 -3.24
C LYS A 52 -0.81 6.96 -1.81
N LYS A 53 -1.76 6.86 -0.86
CA LYS A 53 -1.47 6.72 0.57
C LYS A 53 -2.42 5.73 1.20
N ILE A 54 -1.85 4.82 1.97
CA ILE A 54 -2.58 3.74 2.62
C ILE A 54 -2.39 3.90 4.10
N LYS A 55 -3.47 4.33 4.76
CA LYS A 55 -3.44 4.83 6.13
C LYS A 55 -3.96 3.81 7.15
N HIS A 56 -4.82 2.89 6.72
CA HIS A 56 -5.56 1.97 7.59
C HIS A 56 -4.97 0.57 7.49
N ILE A 57 -3.73 0.44 7.97
CA ILE A 57 -3.01 -0.83 8.00
C ILE A 57 -3.19 -1.42 9.40
N GLN A 58 -3.83 -2.59 9.48
CA GLN A 58 -4.16 -3.26 10.75
C GLN A 58 -3.00 -4.08 11.34
N THR A 59 -1.75 -3.83 10.89
CA THR A 59 -0.55 -4.49 11.42
C THR A 59 0.43 -3.46 11.98
N ASN A 60 1.16 -3.88 13.01
CA ASN A 60 2.23 -3.09 13.62
C ASN A 60 3.55 -3.21 12.83
N ASP A 61 3.65 -4.18 11.91
CA ASP A 61 4.83 -4.41 11.08
C ASP A 61 4.59 -3.92 9.63
N VAL A 62 4.52 -2.60 9.48
CA VAL A 62 4.37 -1.96 8.16
C VAL A 62 5.63 -2.12 7.31
N SER A 63 6.80 -2.16 7.94
CA SER A 63 8.09 -2.31 7.26
C SER A 63 8.16 -3.62 6.47
N SER A 64 7.75 -4.75 7.06
CA SER A 64 7.70 -6.04 6.36
C SER A 64 6.74 -6.02 5.17
N LEU A 65 5.61 -5.30 5.28
CA LEU A 65 4.70 -5.15 4.15
C LEU A 65 5.33 -4.36 3.00
N VAL A 66 5.99 -3.25 3.30
CA VAL A 66 6.70 -2.44 2.30
C VAL A 66 7.79 -3.26 1.60
N GLN A 67 8.55 -4.05 2.36
CA GLN A 67 9.56 -4.95 1.80
C GLN A 67 8.95 -5.98 0.85
N LYS A 68 7.86 -6.65 1.25
CA LYS A 68 7.17 -7.63 0.38
C LYS A 68 6.65 -7.01 -0.91
N ILE A 69 6.20 -5.75 -0.87
CA ILE A 69 5.78 -5.03 -2.08
C ILE A 69 6.99 -4.70 -2.96
N HIS A 70 8.11 -4.24 -2.38
CA HIS A 70 9.36 -4.02 -3.12
C HIS A 70 9.82 -5.29 -3.86
N GLU A 71 9.76 -6.43 -3.19
CA GLU A 71 10.11 -7.74 -3.79
C GLU A 71 9.22 -8.11 -4.99
N GLN A 72 7.99 -7.59 -5.08
CA GLN A 72 7.14 -7.81 -6.26
C GLN A 72 7.36 -6.79 -7.37
N ILE A 73 7.76 -5.56 -7.02
CA ILE A 73 8.07 -4.51 -8.02
C ILE A 73 9.39 -4.80 -8.74
N SER A 74 10.37 -5.36 -8.03
CA SER A 74 11.71 -5.65 -8.56
C SER A 74 11.81 -6.94 -9.38
N LYS A 75 10.70 -7.67 -9.57
CA LYS A 75 10.63 -8.89 -10.40
C LYS A 75 10.31 -8.55 -11.85
#